data_AF-A0A6A6VR56-F1
#
_entry.id   AF-A0A6A6VR56-F1
#
_cell.length_a   1.000
_cell.length_b   1.000
_cell.length_c   1.000
_cell.angle_alpha   90.00
_cell.angle_beta   90.00
_cell.angle_gamma   90.00
#
_symmetry.space_group_name_H-M   'P 1'
#
loop_
_entity.id
_entity.type
_entity.pdbx_description
1 polymer ?
#
loop_
_entity_poly.entity_id
_entity_poly.type
_entity_poly.pdbx_seq_one_letter_code
_entity_poly.pdbx_strand_id
1 'polypeptide(L)'
;MGQLLSCFRGHGTADKNKQENDDSQRDRIEKIGVKQQPVHTYDEFDPKAKTTNGHEPGVQRATTWDISTYDPPPYTPTPNTTSNQPNTEWDALPLPVQRMLSLWRQADRLTFHGHSGAWEAYIHRHQHIWIDSAHMLDPLTQKAILLYAAMPLQIGKARKCNMTFFFTTYPNVDSPELDAKSRSTLLALLEVFNCSSFRAAKDAIKVQKLHLENEKDAEQKLVKLLRYTRQQMSKYWYGWELEELDFDIFKQLYKIAIAESEKQPKLRNNNVHTYRREIGNYRRLMNKPEDSYDITCTFLLATPLTPKEVEVIQKLQDAGAELVKQRQAQKEKDAKAAKESRLLRPFVKRATNDNLDSSKAEEPEESIAQELEKQGHPFCIEAIVFDDFLGEQAKNCYRQVDNSLSGTRWDINDATFGSQTSFVRFLFHESWIFKTTTSHDPRVDDWPELRRTQKYNDLPMVDDDNTPIQVPSIKLVRKYVFDIVDDAPKDGRSNAQILADLRRKAGIQPVEVVKEQPIPQPTSVSAGTDEEDRR
;
A
#
# COMPACT_ATOMS: atom_id res chain seq x y z
N MET A 1 13.03 42.13 -30.36
CA MET A 1 12.25 42.86 -31.37
C MET A 1 11.40 41.87 -32.14
N GLY A 2 10.09 42.12 -32.26
CA GLY A 2 9.25 41.52 -33.31
C GLY A 2 8.43 40.28 -32.95
N GLN A 3 7.17 40.51 -32.55
CA GLN A 3 5.98 39.68 -32.83
C GLN A 3 5.85 38.26 -32.22
N LEU A 4 4.99 38.15 -31.19
CA LEU A 4 3.84 37.21 -31.15
C LEU A 4 3.06 37.39 -29.82
N LEU A 5 2.23 38.43 -29.79
CA LEU A 5 1.23 38.69 -28.74
C LEU A 5 0.00 39.31 -29.44
N SER A 6 -0.95 38.49 -29.89
CA SER A 6 -2.30 38.96 -30.25
C SER A 6 -3.28 37.82 -30.45
N CYS A 7 -3.71 37.16 -29.38
CA CYS A 7 -5.01 36.50 -29.29
C CYS A 7 -5.43 36.52 -27.81
N PHE A 8 -6.69 36.87 -27.54
CA PHE A 8 -7.34 37.11 -26.24
C PHE A 8 -7.38 38.57 -25.73
N ARG A 9 -8.26 39.37 -26.36
CA ARG A 9 -9.01 40.46 -25.74
C ARG A 9 -10.41 40.57 -26.37
N GLY A 10 -11.43 40.69 -25.52
CA GLY A 10 -12.84 40.96 -25.84
C GLY A 10 -13.72 39.70 -25.69
N HIS A 11 -14.80 39.64 -24.92
CA HIS A 11 -15.65 40.66 -24.30
C HIS A 11 -16.26 40.12 -23.01
N GLY A 12 -16.39 40.98 -22.00
CA GLY A 12 -17.26 40.76 -20.85
C GLY A 12 -18.69 41.22 -21.13
N THR A 13 -19.64 40.45 -20.62
CA THR A 13 -20.97 40.93 -20.21
C THR A 13 -21.26 40.36 -18.82
N ALA A 14 -21.77 41.23 -17.97
CA ALA A 14 -21.88 41.09 -16.53
C ALA A 14 -23.00 40.12 -16.11
N ASP A 15 -22.74 39.34 -15.05
CA ASP A 15 -23.76 38.69 -14.24
C ASP A 15 -23.59 39.13 -12.79
N LYS A 16 -24.33 40.18 -12.41
CA LYS A 16 -24.28 40.86 -11.09
C LYS A 16 -25.10 40.16 -9.99
N ASN A 17 -25.75 39.02 -10.27
CA ASN A 17 -26.66 38.38 -9.31
C ASN A 17 -26.04 37.27 -8.45
N LYS A 18 -24.74 36.99 -8.57
CA LYS A 18 -24.08 35.92 -7.79
C LYS A 18 -23.26 36.43 -6.61
N GLN A 19 -22.98 37.73 -6.53
CA GLN A 19 -22.13 38.33 -5.49
C GLN A 19 -22.91 38.67 -4.21
N GLU A 20 -24.20 39.01 -4.30
CA GLU A 20 -25.01 39.42 -3.14
C GLU A 20 -25.38 38.27 -2.19
N ASN A 21 -25.27 37.01 -2.63
CA ASN A 21 -25.60 35.85 -1.77
C ASN A 21 -24.42 35.39 -0.89
N ASP A 22 -23.18 35.69 -1.28
CA ASP A 22 -21.98 35.34 -0.50
C ASP A 22 -21.66 36.38 0.60
N ASP A 23 -21.96 37.66 0.35
CA ASP A 23 -21.76 38.72 1.35
C ASP A 23 -22.80 38.63 2.48
N SER A 24 -24.01 38.12 2.21
CA SER A 24 -25.03 37.86 3.23
C SER A 24 -24.69 36.70 4.19
N GLN A 25 -23.78 35.79 3.83
CA GLN A 25 -23.34 34.71 4.73
C GLN A 25 -22.13 35.10 5.58
N ARG A 26 -21.29 36.04 5.11
CA ARG A 26 -20.18 36.59 5.90
C ARG A 26 -20.66 37.48 7.05
N ASP A 27 -21.69 38.30 6.83
CA ASP A 27 -22.22 39.22 7.85
C ASP A 27 -23.01 38.55 8.99
N ARG A 28 -23.32 37.25 8.89
CA ARG A 28 -23.95 36.48 9.98
C ARG A 28 -22.97 35.84 10.96
N ILE A 29 -21.68 35.78 10.64
CA ILE A 29 -20.65 35.19 11.51
C ILE A 29 -20.00 36.24 12.43
N GLU A 30 -20.08 37.53 12.11
CA GLU A 30 -19.46 38.61 12.91
C GLU A 30 -20.27 39.12 14.11
N LYS A 31 -21.40 38.49 14.47
CA LYS A 31 -22.22 38.88 15.65
C LYS A 31 -22.21 37.88 16.82
N ILE A 32 -21.15 37.07 16.95
CA ILE A 32 -20.87 36.36 18.19
C ILE A 32 -19.53 36.86 18.72
N GLY A 33 -19.59 37.74 19.72
CA GLY A 33 -18.44 38.39 20.35
C GLY A 33 -17.54 37.40 21.10
N VAL A 34 -16.78 36.59 20.38
CA VAL A 34 -15.65 35.82 20.90
C VAL A 34 -14.38 36.60 20.58
N LYS A 35 -13.75 37.17 21.61
CA LYS A 35 -12.41 37.74 21.52
C LYS A 35 -11.45 36.63 21.05
N GLN A 36 -11.05 36.67 19.79
CA GLN A 36 -9.97 35.81 19.29
C GLN A 36 -8.67 36.28 19.93
N GLN A 37 -8.14 35.48 20.86
CA GLN A 37 -6.73 35.58 21.24
C GLN A 37 -5.87 35.09 20.07
N PRO A 38 -4.66 35.66 19.90
CA PRO A 38 -3.78 35.29 18.79
C PRO A 38 -3.46 33.79 18.84
N VAL A 39 -3.75 33.10 17.73
CA VAL A 39 -3.43 31.69 17.53
C VAL A 39 -1.90 31.54 17.52
N HIS A 40 -1.35 31.01 18.61
CA HIS A 40 0.04 30.58 18.67
C HIS A 40 0.27 29.43 17.67
N THR A 41 1.27 29.57 16.81
CA THR A 41 1.77 28.51 15.94
C THR A 41 2.59 27.51 16.77
N TYR A 42 2.03 26.33 17.04
CA TYR A 42 2.61 25.27 17.87
C TYR A 42 3.61 24.37 17.10
N ASP A 43 4.76 24.92 16.76
CA ASP A 43 5.93 24.18 16.24
C ASP A 43 6.98 24.02 17.35
N GLU A 44 6.72 23.11 18.30
CA GLU A 44 7.79 22.50 19.09
C GLU A 44 7.93 21.05 18.64
N PHE A 45 8.99 20.83 17.87
CA PHE A 45 9.68 19.57 17.65
C PHE A 45 10.81 19.57 18.68
N ASP A 46 10.92 18.50 19.48
CA ASP A 46 12.07 18.33 20.37
C ASP A 46 13.17 17.55 19.63
N PRO A 47 14.21 18.22 19.07
CA PRO A 47 15.35 17.54 18.46
C PRO A 47 16.18 16.74 19.48
N LYS A 48 15.90 16.86 20.79
CA LYS A 48 16.54 16.12 21.88
C LYS A 48 15.68 14.99 22.44
N ALA A 49 14.56 14.64 21.81
CA ALA A 49 13.84 13.40 22.12
C ALA A 49 14.76 12.21 21.79
N LYS A 50 15.66 11.91 22.73
CA LYS A 50 16.41 10.67 22.78
C LYS A 50 15.34 9.59 22.78
N THR A 51 15.36 8.73 21.77
CA THR A 51 14.80 7.40 21.91
C THR A 51 15.33 6.88 23.24
N THR A 52 14.44 6.64 24.20
CA THR A 52 14.78 5.92 25.41
C THR A 52 15.20 4.53 24.97
N ASN A 53 16.49 4.38 24.69
CA ASN A 53 17.20 3.10 24.67
C ASN A 53 17.21 2.63 26.12
N GLY A 54 16.07 2.09 26.54
CA GLY A 54 15.81 1.56 27.87
C GLY A 54 15.38 0.11 27.78
N HIS A 55 15.94 -0.64 26.83
CA HIS A 55 16.07 -2.09 26.89
C HIS A 55 17.48 -2.38 26.39
N GLU A 56 18.30 -2.98 27.25
CA GLU A 56 19.51 -3.65 26.78
C GLU A 56 19.05 -4.71 25.77
N PRO A 57 19.45 -4.61 24.48
CA PRO A 57 19.19 -5.70 23.58
C PRO A 57 20.13 -6.82 24.02
N GLY A 58 19.57 -7.85 24.66
CA GLY A 58 20.18 -9.16 24.62
C GLY A 58 20.55 -9.41 23.17
N VAL A 59 21.83 -9.69 22.92
CA VAL A 59 22.44 -9.81 21.59
C VAL A 59 21.69 -10.88 20.79
N GLN A 60 20.61 -10.49 20.13
CA GLN A 60 19.95 -11.30 19.12
C GLN A 60 20.87 -11.21 17.92
N ARG A 61 21.60 -12.29 17.65
CA ARG A 61 22.37 -12.45 16.41
C ARG A 61 21.45 -12.06 15.26
N ALA A 62 21.89 -11.11 14.44
CA ALA A 62 21.18 -10.73 13.21
C ALA A 62 20.94 -12.01 12.40
N THR A 63 19.70 -12.51 12.41
CA THR A 63 19.32 -13.69 11.64
C THR A 63 19.43 -13.31 10.17
N THR A 64 20.26 -14.05 9.42
CA THR A 64 20.54 -13.79 8.00
C THR A 64 19.51 -14.43 7.10
N TRP A 65 18.23 -14.41 7.46
CA TRP A 65 17.16 -14.88 6.57
C TRP A 65 17.20 -14.10 5.26
N ASP A 66 17.54 -14.78 4.17
CA ASP A 66 17.33 -14.29 2.81
C ASP A 66 15.95 -14.75 2.33
N ILE A 67 15.23 -13.88 1.62
CA ILE A 67 13.91 -14.20 1.06
C ILE A 67 14.05 -14.30 -0.45
N SER A 68 13.65 -15.44 -1.02
CA SER A 68 13.75 -15.71 -2.46
C SER A 68 12.51 -16.45 -2.96
N THR A 69 12.25 -16.43 -4.27
CA THR A 69 11.22 -17.29 -4.87
C THR A 69 11.74 -18.70 -5.09
N TYR A 70 10.90 -19.69 -4.80
CA TYR A 70 11.16 -21.08 -5.15
C TYR A 70 10.47 -21.45 -6.45
N ASP A 71 11.28 -21.73 -7.47
CA ASP A 71 10.86 -22.39 -8.70
C ASP A 71 11.36 -23.84 -8.70
N PRO A 72 10.47 -24.83 -8.86
CA PRO A 72 10.90 -26.22 -8.95
C PRO A 72 11.76 -26.41 -10.21
N PRO A 73 12.80 -27.26 -10.16
CA PRO A 73 13.59 -27.57 -11.35
C PRO A 73 12.70 -28.12 -12.47
N PRO A 74 13.04 -27.88 -13.75
CA PRO A 74 12.27 -28.41 -14.86
C PRO A 74 12.22 -29.94 -14.77
N TYR A 75 11.01 -30.50 -14.84
CA TYR A 75 10.81 -31.94 -14.81
C TYR A 75 11.57 -32.60 -15.95
N THR A 76 12.57 -33.41 -15.61
CA THR A 76 13.23 -34.32 -16.56
C THR A 76 12.51 -35.66 -16.48
N PRO A 77 11.69 -36.04 -17.47
CA PRO A 77 11.05 -37.36 -17.49
C PRO A 77 12.13 -38.45 -17.47
N THR A 78 12.23 -39.16 -16.35
CA THR A 78 13.01 -40.41 -16.31
C THR A 78 12.25 -41.50 -17.07
N PRO A 79 12.87 -42.23 -18.01
CA PRO A 79 12.17 -43.14 -18.92
C PRO A 79 11.39 -44.32 -18.31
N ASN A 80 11.44 -44.54 -16.99
CA ASN A 80 11.00 -45.80 -16.37
C ASN A 80 9.94 -45.68 -15.25
N THR A 81 9.26 -44.54 -15.09
CA THR A 81 8.29 -44.39 -13.98
C THR A 81 6.90 -44.92 -14.37
N THR A 82 6.62 -46.18 -14.04
CA THR A 82 5.28 -46.80 -14.11
C THR A 82 4.28 -46.10 -13.17
N SER A 83 3.05 -45.93 -13.66
CA SER A 83 2.04 -44.92 -13.33
C SER A 83 1.28 -45.05 -11.99
N ASN A 84 1.91 -45.50 -10.90
CA ASN A 84 1.23 -45.68 -9.60
C ASN A 84 1.97 -45.04 -8.41
N GLN A 85 2.69 -43.92 -8.58
CA GLN A 85 3.26 -43.20 -7.44
C GLN A 85 2.27 -42.17 -6.85
N PRO A 86 2.19 -42.05 -5.50
CA PRO A 86 1.46 -40.96 -4.82
C PRO A 86 2.03 -39.61 -5.27
N ASN A 87 1.23 -38.52 -5.20
CA ASN A 87 1.51 -37.14 -5.64
C ASN A 87 3.00 -36.68 -5.51
N THR A 88 3.88 -37.14 -6.39
CA THR A 88 5.33 -37.01 -6.23
C THR A 88 5.82 -35.58 -6.36
N GLU A 89 5.06 -34.73 -7.05
CA GLU A 89 5.43 -33.34 -7.26
C GLU A 89 5.19 -32.45 -6.03
N TRP A 90 4.18 -32.74 -5.21
CA TRP A 90 3.93 -31.99 -3.96
C TRP A 90 4.94 -32.37 -2.90
N ASP A 91 5.15 -33.67 -2.70
CA ASP A 91 6.07 -34.20 -1.69
C ASP A 91 7.54 -33.82 -1.98
N ALA A 92 7.85 -33.48 -3.23
CA ALA A 92 9.16 -32.98 -3.65
C ALA A 92 9.40 -31.48 -3.38
N LEU A 93 8.37 -30.72 -3.00
CA LEU A 93 8.53 -29.30 -2.66
C LEU A 93 9.21 -29.15 -1.29
N PRO A 94 10.00 -28.09 -1.05
CA PRO A 94 10.48 -27.75 0.28
C PRO A 94 9.30 -27.59 1.25
N LEU A 95 9.43 -28.13 2.46
CA LEU A 95 8.38 -28.08 3.47
C LEU A 95 7.88 -26.65 3.80
N PRO A 96 8.75 -25.61 3.88
CA PRO A 96 8.30 -24.21 3.98
C PRO A 96 7.35 -23.78 2.86
N VAL A 97 7.66 -24.15 1.62
CA VAL A 97 6.85 -23.82 0.44
C VAL A 97 5.50 -24.53 0.50
N GLN A 98 5.49 -25.81 0.88
CA GLN A 98 4.26 -26.58 1.08
C GLN A 98 3.36 -25.94 2.15
N ARG A 99 3.94 -25.53 3.28
CA ARG A 99 3.22 -24.88 4.39
C ARG A 99 2.60 -23.56 3.94
N MET A 100 3.34 -22.69 3.23
CA MET A 100 2.80 -21.44 2.69
C MET A 100 1.67 -21.67 1.69
N LEU A 101 1.84 -22.60 0.74
CA LEU A 101 0.80 -22.93 -0.24
C LEU A 101 -0.47 -23.47 0.43
N SER A 102 -0.32 -24.34 1.44
CA SER A 102 -1.45 -24.88 2.19
C SER A 102 -2.17 -23.77 2.97
N LEU A 103 -1.44 -22.90 3.66
CA LEU A 103 -1.99 -21.75 4.39
C LEU A 103 -2.77 -20.81 3.46
N TRP A 104 -2.21 -20.44 2.32
CA TRP A 104 -2.87 -19.55 1.37
C TRP A 104 -4.11 -20.19 0.73
N ARG A 105 -4.09 -21.52 0.53
CA ARG A 105 -5.26 -22.28 0.09
C ARG A 105 -6.35 -22.35 1.16
N GLN A 106 -5.97 -22.49 2.42
CA GLN A 106 -6.92 -22.46 3.54
C GLN A 106 -7.59 -21.08 3.61
N ALA A 107 -6.82 -20.00 3.49
CA ALA A 107 -7.35 -18.63 3.42
C ALA A 107 -8.30 -18.41 2.23
N ASP A 108 -7.99 -18.96 1.05
CA ASP A 108 -8.89 -18.94 -0.13
C ASP A 108 -10.21 -19.68 0.10
N ARG A 109 -10.22 -20.69 0.97
CA ARG A 109 -11.40 -21.53 1.25
C ARG A 109 -12.23 -21.06 2.43
N LEU A 110 -11.74 -20.10 3.20
CA LEU A 110 -12.50 -19.54 4.31
C LEU A 110 -13.73 -18.83 3.79
N THR A 111 -14.88 -19.09 4.42
CA THR A 111 -16.12 -18.38 4.12
C THR A 111 -16.62 -17.70 5.39
N PHE A 112 -16.98 -16.42 5.29
CA PHE A 112 -17.49 -15.67 6.42
C PHE A 112 -18.45 -14.57 5.96
N HIS A 113 -19.66 -14.54 6.52
CA HIS A 113 -20.73 -13.57 6.18
C HIS A 113 -20.99 -13.34 4.68
N GLY A 114 -20.80 -14.37 3.85
CA GLY A 114 -21.03 -14.32 2.40
C GLY A 114 -19.78 -14.00 1.58
N HIS A 115 -18.67 -13.62 2.21
CA HIS A 115 -17.36 -13.57 1.56
C HIS A 115 -16.82 -14.98 1.36
N SER A 116 -16.37 -15.26 0.14
CA SER A 116 -15.85 -16.58 -0.25
C SER A 116 -14.37 -16.48 -0.55
N GLY A 117 -13.54 -16.67 0.47
CA GLY A 117 -12.10 -16.65 0.34
C GLY A 117 -11.46 -15.29 0.58
N ALA A 118 -10.25 -15.31 1.13
CA ALA A 118 -9.48 -14.12 1.44
C ALA A 118 -9.16 -13.28 0.18
N TRP A 119 -9.05 -13.91 -0.98
CA TRP A 119 -8.49 -13.28 -2.18
C TRP A 119 -9.53 -12.66 -3.10
N GLU A 120 -10.83 -12.81 -2.84
CA GLU A 120 -11.88 -12.27 -3.72
C GLU A 120 -11.85 -10.74 -3.79
N ALA A 121 -11.54 -10.07 -2.67
CA ALA A 121 -11.38 -8.62 -2.64
C ALA A 121 -10.34 -8.11 -3.65
N TYR A 122 -9.29 -8.90 -3.91
CA TYR A 122 -8.23 -8.54 -4.85
C TYR A 122 -8.67 -8.56 -6.31
N ILE A 123 -9.77 -9.24 -6.63
CA ILE A 123 -10.27 -9.39 -8.00
C ILE A 123 -11.24 -8.27 -8.34
N HIS A 124 -12.11 -7.93 -7.40
CA HIS A 124 -13.22 -6.99 -7.63
C HIS A 124 -12.85 -5.54 -7.32
N ARG A 125 -11.69 -5.30 -6.72
CA ARG A 125 -11.25 -3.98 -6.26
C ARG A 125 -9.83 -3.70 -6.70
N HIS A 126 -9.53 -2.44 -6.96
CA HIS A 126 -8.16 -2.02 -7.23
C HIS A 126 -7.38 -1.94 -5.90
N GLN A 127 -6.24 -2.64 -5.84
CA GLN A 127 -5.45 -2.73 -4.61
C GLN A 127 -4.27 -1.77 -4.65
N HIS A 128 -4.15 -0.92 -3.65
CA HIS A 128 -2.95 -0.12 -3.41
C HIS A 128 -2.16 -0.73 -2.25
N ILE A 129 -1.02 -1.35 -2.55
CA ILE A 129 -0.15 -1.92 -1.52
C ILE A 129 0.96 -0.93 -1.22
N TRP A 130 0.98 -0.36 -0.01
CA TRP A 130 2.00 0.57 0.46
C TRP A 130 3.02 -0.13 1.34
N ILE A 131 4.29 0.06 1.02
CA ILE A 131 5.42 -0.60 1.66
C ILE A 131 6.26 0.43 2.40
N ASP A 132 6.29 0.30 3.72
CA ASP A 132 7.16 1.12 4.53
C ASP A 132 8.63 0.79 4.26
N SER A 133 9.31 1.81 3.75
CA SER A 133 10.66 1.76 3.18
C SER A 133 11.58 2.75 3.88
N ALA A 134 11.22 3.17 5.10
CA ALA A 134 12.09 3.99 5.92
C ALA A 134 13.40 3.23 6.26
N HIS A 135 14.54 3.88 6.04
CA HIS A 135 15.86 3.28 6.32
C HIS A 135 16.11 2.97 7.80
N MET A 136 15.35 3.60 8.69
CA MET A 136 15.44 3.41 10.15
C MET A 136 14.69 2.17 10.64
N LEU A 137 13.97 1.46 9.78
CA LEU A 137 13.30 0.23 10.14
C LEU A 137 14.33 -0.84 10.53
N ASP A 138 14.04 -1.60 11.58
CA ASP A 138 14.87 -2.73 11.96
C ASP A 138 14.96 -3.76 10.81
N PRO A 139 16.13 -4.39 10.57
CA PRO A 139 16.27 -5.37 9.50
C PRO A 139 15.24 -6.51 9.55
N LEU A 140 14.83 -6.96 10.74
CA LEU A 140 13.78 -7.97 10.90
C LEU A 140 12.42 -7.44 10.44
N THR A 141 12.10 -6.19 10.78
CA THR A 141 10.88 -5.52 10.31
C THR A 141 10.86 -5.36 8.80
N GLN A 142 11.99 -4.95 8.19
CA GLN A 142 12.11 -4.86 6.74
C GLN A 142 11.83 -6.21 6.07
N LYS A 143 12.33 -7.30 6.64
CA LYS A 143 12.06 -8.67 6.17
C LYS A 143 10.59 -9.06 6.33
N ALA A 144 9.97 -8.75 7.46
CA ALA A 144 8.55 -9.04 7.68
C ALA A 144 7.65 -8.31 6.68
N ILE A 145 7.93 -7.02 6.42
CA ILE A 145 7.24 -6.22 5.41
C ILE A 145 7.44 -6.83 4.02
N LEU A 146 8.68 -7.16 3.64
CA LEU A 146 8.99 -7.76 2.34
C LEU A 146 8.30 -9.13 2.17
N LEU A 147 8.29 -9.95 3.22
CA LEU A 147 7.64 -11.27 3.22
C LEU A 147 6.12 -11.13 3.12
N TYR A 148 5.50 -10.22 3.86
CA TYR A 148 4.07 -9.97 3.73
C TYR A 148 3.75 -9.47 2.32
N ALA A 149 4.51 -8.50 1.79
CA ALA A 149 4.30 -7.96 0.44
C ALA A 149 4.48 -8.98 -0.68
N ALA A 150 5.27 -10.03 -0.46
CA ALA A 150 5.41 -11.15 -1.40
C ALA A 150 4.08 -11.87 -1.63
N MET A 151 3.24 -12.01 -0.60
CA MET A 151 1.95 -12.69 -0.68
C MET A 151 0.97 -12.02 -1.67
N PRO A 152 0.57 -10.73 -1.53
CA PRO A 152 -0.30 -10.08 -2.50
C PRO A 152 0.33 -10.00 -3.89
N LEU A 153 1.66 -9.89 -4.01
CA LEU A 153 2.35 -9.94 -5.31
C LEU A 153 2.13 -11.28 -6.01
N GLN A 154 2.40 -12.41 -5.33
CA GLN A 154 2.26 -13.75 -5.91
C GLN A 154 0.79 -14.11 -6.17
N ILE A 155 -0.09 -13.84 -5.21
CA ILE A 155 -1.54 -14.06 -5.33
C ILE A 155 -2.13 -13.20 -6.45
N GLY A 156 -1.80 -11.90 -6.45
CA GLY A 156 -2.24 -10.96 -7.45
C GLY A 156 -1.83 -11.39 -8.85
N LYS A 157 -0.57 -11.77 -9.05
CA LYS A 157 -0.09 -12.31 -10.34
C LYS A 157 -0.81 -13.59 -10.73
N ALA A 158 -0.99 -14.50 -9.79
CA ALA A 158 -1.65 -15.77 -10.04
C ALA A 158 -3.11 -15.60 -10.47
N ARG A 159 -3.83 -14.62 -9.91
CA ARG A 159 -5.24 -14.31 -10.21
C ARG A 159 -5.43 -13.17 -11.22
N LYS A 160 -4.35 -12.56 -11.72
CA LYS A 160 -4.37 -11.39 -12.62
C LYS A 160 -5.16 -10.21 -12.04
N CYS A 161 -4.93 -9.93 -10.77
CA CYS A 161 -5.57 -8.85 -10.05
C CYS A 161 -5.10 -7.47 -10.53
N ASN A 162 -5.91 -6.46 -10.27
CA ASN A 162 -5.57 -5.07 -10.53
C ASN A 162 -4.93 -4.47 -9.28
N MET A 163 -3.60 -4.37 -9.24
CA MET A 163 -2.86 -3.90 -8.07
C MET A 163 -1.71 -2.99 -8.45
N THR A 164 -1.47 -1.99 -7.60
CA THR A 164 -0.34 -1.06 -7.70
C THR A 164 0.43 -1.06 -6.38
N PHE A 165 1.74 -1.22 -6.47
CA PHE A 165 2.65 -1.23 -5.32
C PHE A 165 3.33 0.14 -5.18
N PHE A 166 3.42 0.66 -3.96
CA PHE A 166 3.99 1.96 -3.66
C PHE A 166 4.98 1.89 -2.50
N PHE A 167 6.12 2.56 -2.60
CA PHE A 167 7.01 2.75 -1.45
C PHE A 167 6.71 4.08 -0.76
N THR A 168 6.75 4.12 0.57
CA THR A 168 6.47 5.34 1.35
C THR A 168 7.54 6.43 1.18
N THR A 169 8.77 6.06 0.78
CA THR A 169 9.93 6.97 0.65
C THR A 169 10.33 7.26 -0.79
N TYR A 170 9.93 6.42 -1.74
CA TYR A 170 10.40 6.48 -3.13
C TYR A 170 9.27 6.30 -4.15
N PRO A 171 9.02 7.29 -5.02
CA PRO A 171 8.04 7.17 -6.10
C PRO A 171 8.62 6.46 -7.33
N ASN A 172 7.74 5.91 -8.18
CA ASN A 172 8.13 5.39 -9.50
C ASN A 172 8.47 6.55 -10.46
N VAL A 173 9.75 6.93 -10.52
CA VAL A 173 10.25 8.01 -11.39
C VAL A 173 10.15 7.66 -12.88
N ASP A 174 10.11 6.38 -13.20
CA ASP A 174 10.06 5.83 -14.56
C ASP A 174 8.63 5.50 -15.01
N SER A 175 7.63 5.85 -14.20
CA SER A 175 6.23 5.60 -14.53
C SER A 175 5.88 6.13 -15.93
N PRO A 176 5.18 5.32 -16.76
CA PRO A 176 4.71 5.77 -18.07
C PRO A 176 3.66 6.89 -17.96
N GLU A 177 3.04 7.06 -16.79
CA GLU A 177 2.06 8.11 -16.52
C GLU A 177 2.72 9.49 -16.32
N LEU A 178 4.03 9.53 -16.13
CA LEU A 178 4.80 10.77 -16.05
C LEU A 178 5.24 11.22 -17.44
N ASP A 179 4.62 12.30 -17.93
CA ASP A 179 5.15 13.04 -19.07
C ASP A 179 6.56 13.61 -18.77
N ALA A 180 7.33 13.96 -19.81
CA ALA A 180 8.71 14.42 -19.67
C ALA A 180 8.88 15.64 -18.73
N LYS A 181 7.92 16.57 -18.72
CA LYS A 181 7.93 17.76 -17.86
C LYS A 181 7.60 17.38 -16.41
N SER A 182 6.60 16.54 -16.20
CA SER A 182 6.21 16.01 -14.90
C SER A 182 7.34 15.18 -14.28
N ARG A 183 8.01 14.34 -15.07
CA ARG A 183 9.21 13.59 -14.65
C ARG A 183 10.35 14.54 -14.26
N SER A 184 10.68 15.51 -15.10
CA SER A 184 11.71 16.52 -14.78
C SER A 184 11.39 17.29 -13.49
N THR A 185 10.11 17.61 -13.27
CA THR A 185 9.65 18.28 -12.05
C THR A 185 9.80 17.38 -10.83
N LEU A 186 9.43 16.09 -10.94
CA LEU A 186 9.59 15.12 -9.86
C LEU A 186 11.07 14.94 -9.47
N LEU A 187 11.96 14.79 -10.45
CA LEU A 187 13.40 14.67 -10.21
C LEU A 187 13.97 15.91 -9.51
N ALA A 188 13.55 17.10 -9.93
CA ALA A 188 13.93 18.35 -9.26
C ALA A 188 13.41 18.42 -7.81
N LEU A 189 12.19 17.95 -7.55
CA LEU A 189 11.64 17.87 -6.20
C LEU A 189 12.40 16.85 -5.34
N LEU A 190 12.75 15.68 -5.89
CA LEU A 190 13.57 14.66 -5.22
C LEU A 190 14.96 15.19 -4.84
N GLU A 191 15.60 15.97 -5.72
CA GLU A 191 16.89 16.61 -5.43
C GLU A 191 16.80 17.54 -4.21
N VAL A 192 15.77 18.40 -4.17
CA VAL A 192 15.50 19.25 -3.00
C VAL A 192 15.20 18.40 -1.77
N PHE A 193 14.44 17.32 -1.95
CA PHE A 193 13.99 16.45 -0.87
C PHE A 193 15.14 15.69 -0.19
N ASN A 194 16.18 15.36 -0.95
CA ASN A 194 17.38 14.66 -0.48
C ASN A 194 18.45 15.61 0.12
N CYS A 195 18.17 16.91 0.23
CA CYS A 195 19.13 17.87 0.79
C CYS A 195 19.22 17.80 2.32
N SER A 196 20.44 17.65 2.84
CA SER A 196 20.71 17.61 4.29
C SER A 196 20.70 18.99 4.97
N SER A 197 20.80 20.07 4.19
CA SER A 197 20.86 21.46 4.69
C SER A 197 19.93 22.40 3.91
N PHE A 198 19.45 23.46 4.59
CA PHE A 198 18.59 24.47 3.96
C PHE A 198 19.30 25.21 2.82
N ARG A 199 20.62 25.42 2.95
CA ARG A 199 21.43 26.06 1.91
C ARG A 199 21.45 25.21 0.64
N ALA A 200 21.75 23.92 0.75
CA ALA A 200 21.73 22.99 -0.38
C ALA A 200 20.34 22.93 -1.03
N ALA A 201 19.29 22.83 -0.23
CA ALA A 201 17.90 22.83 -0.73
C ALA A 201 17.57 24.13 -1.48
N LYS A 202 17.98 25.29 -0.97
CA LYS A 202 17.81 26.58 -1.64
C LYS A 202 18.56 26.67 -2.96
N ASP A 203 19.79 26.18 -2.99
CA ASP A 203 20.60 26.20 -4.19
C ASP A 203 19.99 25.28 -5.26
N ALA A 204 19.53 24.08 -4.88
CA ALA A 204 18.75 23.20 -5.75
C ALA A 204 17.47 23.89 -6.28
N ILE A 205 16.69 24.55 -5.43
CA ILE A 205 15.48 25.30 -5.84
C ILE A 205 15.78 26.37 -6.88
N LYS A 206 16.88 27.12 -6.70
CA LYS A 206 17.29 28.17 -7.65
C LYS A 206 17.72 27.58 -8.98
N VAL A 207 18.54 26.53 -8.94
CA VAL A 207 19.01 25.81 -10.13
C VAL A 207 17.81 25.23 -10.90
N GLN A 208 16.86 24.64 -10.18
CA GLN A 208 15.67 24.01 -10.74
C GLN A 208 14.49 24.98 -11.00
N LYS A 209 14.65 26.27 -10.67
CA LYS A 209 13.61 27.32 -10.81
C LYS A 209 12.26 26.96 -10.15
N LEU A 210 12.32 26.27 -9.00
CA LEU A 210 11.13 25.94 -8.21
C LEU A 210 10.63 27.17 -7.46
N HIS A 211 9.30 27.34 -7.37
CA HIS A 211 8.67 28.48 -6.69
C HIS A 211 8.32 28.10 -5.24
N LEU A 212 9.28 28.25 -4.31
CA LEU A 212 9.13 27.94 -2.89
C LEU A 212 9.48 29.19 -2.04
N GLU A 213 8.57 29.64 -1.16
CA GLU A 213 8.70 30.91 -0.39
C GLU A 213 9.55 30.80 0.91
N ASN A 214 9.93 31.95 1.50
CA ASN A 214 10.94 32.07 2.58
C ASN A 214 10.38 32.34 3.99
N GLU A 215 10.90 31.64 5.00
CA GLU A 215 10.75 31.95 6.44
C GLU A 215 12.10 32.28 7.14
N LYS A 216 12.08 32.64 8.44
CA LYS A 216 13.19 33.29 9.17
C LYS A 216 14.18 32.36 9.91
N ASP A 217 13.83 31.14 10.34
CA ASP A 217 14.74 30.17 11.04
C ASP A 217 15.23 28.98 10.18
N ALA A 218 16.54 28.67 10.12
CA ALA A 218 17.18 27.82 9.10
C ALA A 218 16.91 26.31 9.21
N GLU A 219 16.80 25.76 10.42
CA GLU A 219 16.54 24.33 10.61
C GLU A 219 15.05 24.02 10.47
N GLN A 220 14.20 24.81 11.13
CA GLN A 220 12.75 24.79 10.92
C GLN A 220 12.41 25.07 9.44
N LYS A 221 13.15 25.97 8.77
CA LYS A 221 13.05 26.21 7.32
C LYS A 221 13.23 24.94 6.51
N LEU A 222 14.24 24.12 6.82
CA LEU A 222 14.48 22.90 6.05
C LEU A 222 13.36 21.89 6.27
N VAL A 223 12.96 21.61 7.51
CA VAL A 223 11.89 20.63 7.78
C VAL A 223 10.57 21.05 7.14
N LYS A 224 10.20 22.33 7.25
CA LYS A 224 9.00 22.88 6.59
C LYS A 224 9.11 22.81 5.07
N LEU A 225 10.25 23.18 4.51
CA LEU A 225 10.51 23.11 3.07
C LEU A 225 10.42 21.67 2.55
N LEU A 226 11.04 20.71 3.22
CA LEU A 226 10.98 19.30 2.83
C LEU A 226 9.56 18.76 2.93
N ARG A 227 8.80 19.11 3.98
CA ARG A 227 7.38 18.76 4.11
C ARG A 227 6.55 19.33 2.96
N TYR A 228 6.75 20.59 2.61
CA TYR A 228 6.07 21.22 1.48
C TYR A 228 6.48 20.57 0.14
N THR A 229 7.77 20.32 -0.06
CA THR A 229 8.32 19.64 -1.24
C THR A 229 7.63 18.28 -1.43
N ARG A 230 7.49 17.51 -0.34
CA ARG A 230 6.76 16.23 -0.37
C ARG A 230 5.30 16.39 -0.74
N GLN A 231 4.60 17.39 -0.21
CA GLN A 231 3.21 17.67 -0.58
C GLN A 231 3.09 17.97 -2.08
N GLN A 232 4.05 18.70 -2.66
CA GLN A 232 4.10 18.95 -4.11
C GLN A 232 4.41 17.68 -4.91
N MET A 233 5.17 16.73 -4.35
CA MET A 233 5.44 15.44 -4.98
C MET A 233 4.21 14.51 -5.03
N SER A 234 3.19 14.70 -4.19
CA SER A 234 2.02 13.80 -4.12
C SER A 234 1.34 13.56 -5.48
N LYS A 235 1.29 14.57 -6.35
CA LYS A 235 0.69 14.48 -7.70
C LYS A 235 1.56 13.73 -8.71
N TYR A 236 2.81 13.47 -8.37
CA TYR A 236 3.79 12.74 -9.19
C TYR A 236 4.18 11.41 -8.55
N TRP A 237 3.52 11.03 -7.45
CA TRP A 237 3.83 9.82 -6.70
C TRP A 237 3.09 8.63 -7.30
N TYR A 238 3.64 8.10 -8.38
CA TYR A 238 3.14 6.90 -9.05
C TYR A 238 3.77 5.64 -8.44
N GLY A 239 3.05 4.53 -8.55
CA GLY A 239 3.50 3.22 -8.10
C GLY A 239 3.95 2.36 -9.27
N TRP A 240 4.18 1.08 -8.97
CA TRP A 240 4.48 0.05 -9.95
C TRP A 240 3.26 -0.84 -10.12
N GLU A 241 2.79 -0.96 -11.36
CA GLU A 241 1.69 -1.87 -11.69
C GLU A 241 2.13 -3.31 -11.48
N LEU A 242 1.19 -4.16 -11.05
CA LEU A 242 1.46 -5.58 -10.79
C LEU A 242 2.15 -6.26 -11.97
N GLU A 243 1.75 -5.94 -13.21
CA GLU A 243 2.32 -6.46 -14.47
C GLU A 243 3.85 -6.23 -14.57
N GLU A 244 4.35 -5.12 -14.03
CA GLU A 244 5.77 -4.71 -14.12
C GLU A 244 6.68 -5.46 -13.13
N LEU A 245 6.08 -6.11 -12.12
CA LEU A 245 6.82 -6.67 -11.00
C LEU A 245 6.94 -8.20 -11.11
N ASP A 246 8.14 -8.71 -10.89
CA ASP A 246 8.32 -10.03 -10.27
C ASP A 246 8.93 -9.82 -8.88
N PHE A 247 9.08 -10.91 -8.11
CA PHE A 247 9.56 -10.78 -6.73
C PHE A 247 11.00 -10.27 -6.64
N ASP A 248 11.86 -10.64 -7.59
CA ASP A 248 13.25 -10.20 -7.60
C ASP A 248 13.36 -8.69 -7.92
N ILE A 249 12.62 -8.22 -8.92
CA ILE A 249 12.48 -6.79 -9.25
C ILE A 249 11.93 -6.05 -8.02
N PHE A 250 10.86 -6.55 -7.42
CA PHE A 250 10.25 -5.93 -6.24
C PHE A 250 11.24 -5.83 -5.06
N LYS A 251 12.00 -6.89 -4.79
CA LYS A 251 13.06 -6.91 -3.75
C LYS A 251 14.16 -5.89 -4.05
N GLN A 252 14.57 -5.74 -5.30
CA GLN A 252 15.55 -4.72 -5.71
C GLN A 252 15.00 -3.30 -5.53
N LEU A 253 13.76 -3.05 -5.95
CA LEU A 253 13.10 -1.77 -5.76
C LEU A 253 12.96 -1.42 -4.27
N TYR A 254 12.66 -2.40 -3.41
CA TYR A 254 12.59 -2.17 -1.97
C TYR A 254 13.95 -1.74 -1.39
N LYS A 255 15.05 -2.38 -1.81
CA LYS A 255 16.42 -1.96 -1.44
C LYS A 255 16.73 -0.54 -1.92
N ILE A 256 16.35 -0.20 -3.15
CA ILE A 256 16.51 1.16 -3.70
C ILE A 256 15.72 2.16 -2.86
N ALA A 257 14.46 1.87 -2.54
CA ALA A 257 13.59 2.76 -1.74
C ALA A 257 14.17 3.01 -0.34
N ILE A 258 14.76 1.99 0.29
CA ILE A 258 15.48 2.11 1.57
C ILE A 258 16.72 2.99 1.41
N ALA A 259 17.55 2.76 0.38
CA ALA A 259 18.74 3.56 0.12
C ALA A 259 18.40 5.04 -0.19
N GLU A 260 17.31 5.31 -0.90
CA GLU A 260 16.80 6.66 -1.12
C GLU A 260 16.26 7.29 0.17
N SER A 261 15.64 6.50 1.05
CA SER A 261 15.22 6.97 2.37
C SER A 261 16.39 7.43 3.24
N GLU A 262 17.54 6.76 3.18
CA GLU A 262 18.74 7.11 3.95
C GLU A 262 19.24 8.52 3.63
N LYS A 263 19.02 8.98 2.38
CA LYS A 263 19.35 10.35 1.95
C LYS A 263 18.46 11.42 2.57
N GLN A 264 17.40 11.03 3.28
CA GLN A 264 16.35 11.92 3.81
C GLN A 264 16.31 11.93 5.36
N PRO A 265 17.42 12.21 6.07
CA PRO A 265 17.52 11.96 7.52
C PRO A 265 16.57 12.79 8.39
N LYS A 266 16.00 13.87 7.85
CA LYS A 266 15.17 14.84 8.59
C LYS A 266 13.66 14.60 8.50
N LEU A 267 13.21 13.69 7.63
CA LEU A 267 11.80 13.32 7.52
C LEU A 267 11.64 11.85 7.87
N ARG A 268 11.43 11.62 9.16
CA ARG A 268 11.34 10.26 9.73
C ARG A 268 9.99 9.60 9.54
N ASN A 269 8.94 10.35 9.17
CA ASN A 269 7.59 9.80 9.04
C ASN A 269 6.94 10.11 7.69
N ASN A 270 6.49 9.03 7.03
CA ASN A 270 5.87 9.05 5.71
C ASN A 270 4.40 8.64 5.76
N ASN A 271 3.92 8.18 6.91
CA ASN A 271 2.62 7.51 7.00
C ASN A 271 1.50 8.54 6.83
N VAL A 272 1.60 9.71 7.46
CA VAL A 272 0.64 10.82 7.24
C VAL A 272 0.56 11.22 5.77
N HIS A 273 1.70 11.25 5.07
CA HIS A 273 1.70 11.57 3.65
C HIS A 273 0.94 10.51 2.85
N THR A 274 1.17 9.24 3.17
CA THR A 274 0.49 8.09 2.56
C THR A 274 -1.02 8.16 2.78
N TYR A 275 -1.48 8.34 4.02
CA TYR A 275 -2.89 8.57 4.35
C TYR A 275 -3.48 9.76 3.58
N ARG A 276 -2.78 10.90 3.56
CA ARG A 276 -3.23 12.10 2.84
C ARG A 276 -3.37 11.84 1.34
N ARG A 277 -2.44 11.10 0.74
CA ARG A 277 -2.48 10.76 -0.69
C ARG A 277 -3.70 9.90 -0.99
N GLU A 278 -3.90 8.80 -0.25
CA GLU A 278 -4.96 7.85 -0.55
C GLU A 278 -6.36 8.42 -0.30
N ILE A 279 -6.56 9.06 0.85
CA ILE A 279 -7.84 9.73 1.15
C ILE A 279 -8.07 10.86 0.12
N GLY A 280 -7.02 11.60 -0.24
CA GLY A 280 -7.09 12.61 -1.28
C GLY A 280 -7.41 12.04 -2.67
N ASN A 281 -6.88 10.87 -3.01
CA ASN A 281 -7.13 10.17 -4.26
C ASN A 281 -8.58 9.70 -4.34
N TYR A 282 -9.04 9.04 -3.30
CA TYR A 282 -10.42 8.63 -3.18
C TYR A 282 -11.38 9.82 -3.30
N ARG A 283 -11.11 10.94 -2.63
CA ARG A 283 -11.91 12.16 -2.77
C ARG A 283 -11.99 12.67 -4.21
N ARG A 284 -10.90 12.56 -4.99
CA ARG A 284 -10.89 12.97 -6.41
C ARG A 284 -11.72 12.01 -7.27
N LEU A 285 -11.56 10.70 -7.08
CA LEU A 285 -12.36 9.68 -7.76
C LEU A 285 -13.85 9.84 -7.41
N MET A 286 -14.16 10.19 -6.17
CA MET A 286 -15.52 10.45 -5.73
C MET A 286 -16.13 11.73 -6.32
N ASN A 287 -15.34 12.62 -6.90
CA ASN A 287 -15.83 13.78 -7.65
C ASN A 287 -16.01 13.50 -9.15
N LYS A 288 -15.61 12.31 -9.63
CA LYS A 288 -15.76 11.86 -11.02
C LYS A 288 -16.45 10.48 -11.05
N PRO A 289 -17.78 10.43 -10.90
CA PRO A 289 -18.53 9.19 -10.77
C PRO A 289 -18.27 8.16 -11.89
N GLU A 290 -18.07 8.64 -13.11
CA GLU A 290 -17.75 7.84 -14.30
C GLU A 290 -16.42 7.09 -14.20
N ASP A 291 -15.48 7.62 -13.42
CA ASP A 291 -14.14 7.06 -13.21
C ASP A 291 -14.01 6.40 -11.82
N SER A 292 -15.06 6.36 -11.01
CA SER A 292 -14.98 5.83 -9.64
C SER A 292 -15.06 4.30 -9.62
N TYR A 293 -14.06 3.67 -9.01
CA TYR A 293 -13.98 2.23 -8.75
C TYR A 293 -13.64 2.00 -7.27
N ASP A 294 -13.93 0.79 -6.79
CA ASP A 294 -13.65 0.42 -5.41
C ASP A 294 -12.15 0.21 -5.20
N ILE A 295 -11.63 0.76 -4.10
CA ILE A 295 -10.21 0.73 -3.75
C ILE A 295 -10.04 0.12 -2.37
N THR A 296 -9.05 -0.75 -2.22
CA THR A 296 -8.53 -1.18 -0.93
C THR A 296 -7.06 -0.80 -0.86
N CYS A 297 -6.71 -0.07 0.20
CA CYS A 297 -5.33 0.32 0.47
C CYS A 297 -4.78 -0.56 1.59
N THR A 298 -3.77 -1.37 1.33
CA THR A 298 -3.07 -2.12 2.39
C THR A 298 -1.75 -1.42 2.71
N PHE A 299 -1.60 -0.91 3.92
CA PHE A 299 -0.39 -0.25 4.38
C PHE A 299 0.42 -1.20 5.25
N LEU A 300 1.60 -1.59 4.81
CA LEU A 300 2.55 -2.40 5.57
C LEU A 300 3.50 -1.45 6.31
N LEU A 301 3.23 -1.21 7.59
CA LEU A 301 3.83 -0.11 8.35
C LEU A 301 4.61 -0.59 9.57
N ALA A 302 5.67 0.14 9.89
CA ALA A 302 6.37 0.00 11.16
C ALA A 302 7.04 1.30 11.64
N THR A 303 6.99 2.36 10.83
CA THR A 303 7.40 3.69 11.24
C THR A 303 6.45 4.23 12.33
N PRO A 304 6.96 4.76 13.45
CA PRO A 304 6.11 5.25 14.53
C PRO A 304 5.31 6.50 14.13
N LEU A 305 4.02 6.53 14.47
CA LEU A 305 3.17 7.73 14.41
C LEU A 305 3.32 8.57 15.67
N THR A 306 3.25 9.89 15.52
CA THR A 306 3.17 10.85 16.63
C THR A 306 1.73 11.32 16.86
N PRO A 307 1.38 11.85 18.05
CA PRO A 307 0.03 12.36 18.30
C PRO A 307 -0.44 13.45 17.34
N LYS A 308 0.45 14.38 16.96
CA LYS A 308 0.13 15.45 15.99
C LYS A 308 -0.21 14.88 14.61
N GLU A 309 0.40 13.75 14.26
CA GLU A 309 0.15 13.06 13.00
C GLU A 309 -1.18 12.32 13.00
N VAL A 310 -1.55 11.72 14.13
CA VAL A 310 -2.90 11.18 14.37
C VAL A 310 -3.95 12.24 14.15
N GLU A 311 -3.82 13.42 14.76
CA GLU A 311 -4.78 14.53 14.58
C GLU A 311 -4.95 14.92 13.10
N VAL A 312 -3.87 14.89 12.32
CA VAL A 312 -3.90 15.20 10.89
C VAL A 312 -4.61 14.09 10.11
N ILE A 313 -4.35 12.83 10.44
CA ILE A 313 -4.99 11.68 9.78
C ILE A 313 -6.49 11.67 10.11
N GLN A 314 -6.88 11.87 11.36
CA GLN A 314 -8.29 11.93 11.78
C GLN A 314 -9.05 13.04 11.05
N LYS A 315 -8.47 14.24 10.93
CA LYS A 315 -9.06 15.33 10.11
C LYS A 315 -9.25 14.95 8.65
N LEU A 316 -8.35 14.13 8.09
CA LEU A 316 -8.48 13.62 6.73
C LEU A 316 -9.60 12.58 6.64
N GLN A 317 -9.71 11.67 7.62
CA GLN A 317 -10.77 10.68 7.72
C GLN A 317 -12.14 11.36 7.83
N ASP A 318 -12.30 12.35 8.72
CA ASP A 318 -13.53 13.14 8.87
C ASP A 318 -13.94 13.82 7.55
N ALA A 319 -12.98 14.45 6.87
CA ALA A 319 -13.23 15.09 5.58
C ALA A 319 -13.60 14.07 4.49
N GLY A 320 -13.07 12.86 4.56
CA GLY A 320 -13.47 11.74 3.71
C GLY A 320 -14.89 11.29 4.00
N ALA A 321 -15.22 11.04 5.27
CA ALA A 321 -16.53 10.62 5.73
C ALA A 321 -17.65 11.61 5.34
N GLU A 322 -17.41 12.92 5.50
CA GLU A 322 -18.36 13.96 5.09
C GLU A 322 -18.62 13.94 3.57
N LEU A 323 -17.62 13.63 2.76
CA LEU A 323 -17.79 13.54 1.31
C LEU A 323 -18.62 12.31 0.92
N VAL A 324 -18.42 11.16 1.60
CA VAL A 324 -19.25 9.97 1.36
C VAL A 324 -20.70 10.22 1.79
N LYS A 325 -20.93 10.88 2.95
CA LYS A 325 -22.26 11.33 3.41
C LYS A 325 -22.97 12.15 2.34
N GLN A 326 -22.31 13.17 1.81
CA GLN A 326 -22.87 14.05 0.78
C GLN A 326 -23.25 13.26 -0.49
N ARG A 327 -22.41 12.32 -0.93
CA ARG A 327 -22.69 11.54 -2.14
C ARG A 327 -23.80 10.52 -1.95
N GLN A 328 -23.91 9.87 -0.79
CA GLN A 328 -25.04 9.00 -0.49
C GLN A 328 -26.35 9.80 -0.49
N ALA A 329 -26.38 10.96 0.17
CA ALA A 329 -27.55 11.83 0.15
C ALA A 329 -27.92 12.30 -1.28
N GLN A 330 -26.93 12.51 -2.15
CA GLN A 330 -27.18 12.82 -3.56
C GLN A 330 -27.75 11.62 -4.33
N LYS A 331 -27.17 10.41 -4.16
CA LYS A 331 -27.68 9.18 -4.78
C LYS A 331 -29.14 8.91 -4.38
N GLU A 332 -29.48 9.11 -3.11
CA GLU A 332 -30.86 8.95 -2.62
C GLU A 332 -31.82 9.97 -3.27
N LYS A 333 -31.39 11.23 -3.41
CA LYS A 333 -32.16 12.27 -4.12
C LYS A 333 -32.37 11.91 -5.59
N ASP A 334 -31.32 11.46 -6.27
CA ASP A 334 -31.37 11.09 -7.68
C ASP A 334 -32.26 9.84 -7.90
N ALA A 335 -32.16 8.85 -7.02
CA ALA A 335 -33.01 7.65 -7.03
C ALA A 335 -34.48 8.02 -6.81
N LYS A 336 -34.77 8.93 -5.87
CA LYS A 336 -36.12 9.43 -5.63
C LYS A 336 -36.66 10.19 -6.85
N ALA A 337 -35.88 11.10 -7.43
CA ALA A 337 -36.25 11.84 -8.62
C ALA A 337 -36.48 10.91 -9.84
N ALA A 338 -35.69 9.85 -9.98
CA ALA A 338 -35.87 8.83 -11.00
C ALA A 338 -37.15 8.00 -10.79
N LYS A 339 -37.48 7.65 -9.54
CA LYS A 339 -38.74 6.97 -9.19
C LYS A 339 -39.96 7.85 -9.48
N GLU A 340 -39.92 9.12 -9.09
CA GLU A 340 -40.96 10.11 -9.40
C GLU A 340 -41.10 10.33 -10.92
N SER A 341 -39.99 10.42 -11.65
CA SER A 341 -39.99 10.51 -13.11
C SER A 341 -40.55 9.27 -13.80
N ARG A 342 -40.38 8.06 -13.22
CA ARG A 342 -41.00 6.82 -13.71
C ARG A 342 -42.51 6.81 -13.47
N LEU A 343 -42.98 7.32 -12.33
CA LEU A 343 -44.40 7.46 -12.00
C LEU A 343 -45.12 8.51 -12.87
N LEU A 344 -44.39 9.53 -13.33
CA LEU A 344 -44.91 10.61 -14.17
C LEU A 344 -44.86 10.32 -15.68
N ARG A 345 -44.34 9.16 -16.12
CA ARG A 345 -44.47 8.77 -17.53
C ARG A 345 -45.94 8.43 -17.82
N PRO A 346 -46.61 9.12 -18.76
CA PRO A 346 -47.96 8.74 -19.16
C PRO A 346 -47.92 7.29 -19.64
N PHE A 347 -48.80 6.46 -19.07
CA PHE A 347 -49.10 5.13 -19.59
C PHE A 347 -49.47 5.25 -21.06
N VAL A 348 -48.50 5.03 -21.96
CA VAL A 348 -48.80 4.67 -23.34
C VAL A 348 -49.41 3.28 -23.25
N LYS A 349 -50.75 3.23 -23.23
CA LYS A 349 -51.55 2.01 -23.30
C LYS A 349 -51.12 1.22 -24.53
N ARG A 350 -50.19 0.28 -24.35
CA ARG A 350 -50.01 -0.84 -25.28
C ARG A 350 -50.99 -1.90 -24.84
N ALA A 351 -52.13 -1.94 -25.50
CA ALA A 351 -53.05 -3.05 -25.41
C ALA A 351 -52.35 -4.32 -25.90
N THR A 352 -52.21 -5.32 -25.04
CA THR A 352 -52.39 -6.74 -25.34
C THR A 352 -52.36 -7.52 -24.03
N ASN A 353 -53.35 -8.39 -23.90
CA ASN A 353 -53.59 -9.39 -22.86
C ASN A 353 -52.31 -10.03 -22.28
N ASP A 354 -52.27 -10.20 -20.96
CA ASP A 354 -52.37 -11.54 -20.38
C ASP A 354 -52.51 -11.50 -18.86
N ASN A 355 -53.34 -12.42 -18.36
CA ASN A 355 -53.59 -12.73 -16.97
C ASN A 355 -52.27 -12.99 -16.22
N LEU A 356 -52.05 -12.29 -15.10
CA LEU A 356 -51.15 -12.78 -14.07
C LEU A 356 -51.65 -12.42 -12.67
N ASP A 357 -51.67 -13.49 -11.89
CA ASP A 357 -52.22 -13.71 -10.56
C ASP A 357 -51.68 -12.72 -9.51
N SER A 358 -52.59 -11.97 -8.90
CA SER A 358 -52.33 -11.05 -7.81
C SER A 358 -52.34 -11.78 -6.48
N SER A 359 -51.26 -12.50 -6.14
CA SER A 359 -51.06 -13.03 -4.80
C SER A 359 -49.60 -13.37 -4.50
N LYS A 360 -48.73 -12.35 -4.45
CA LYS A 360 -47.52 -12.42 -3.63
C LYS A 360 -47.42 -11.16 -2.79
N ALA A 361 -47.65 -11.38 -1.50
CA ALA A 361 -47.49 -10.43 -0.43
C ALA A 361 -46.10 -9.80 -0.50
N GLU A 362 -46.09 -8.48 -0.31
CA GLU A 362 -44.91 -7.64 -0.10
C GLU A 362 -44.05 -8.25 1.00
N GLU A 363 -42.89 -8.82 0.63
CA GLU A 363 -41.80 -8.95 1.59
C GLU A 363 -41.40 -7.52 2.00
N PRO A 364 -41.18 -7.25 3.30
CA PRO A 364 -40.77 -5.93 3.72
C PRO A 364 -39.44 -5.63 3.02
N GLU A 365 -39.44 -4.61 2.16
CA GLU A 365 -38.22 -4.04 1.57
C GLU A 365 -37.23 -3.88 2.73
N GLU A 366 -36.22 -4.77 2.80
CA GLU A 366 -35.06 -4.54 3.66
C GLU A 366 -34.64 -3.11 3.37
N SER A 367 -34.55 -2.29 4.42
CA SER A 367 -34.24 -0.88 4.27
C SER A 367 -33.04 -0.76 3.35
N ILE A 368 -33.11 0.05 2.30
CA ILE A 368 -31.98 0.32 1.40
C ILE A 368 -30.71 0.66 2.21
N ALA A 369 -30.85 1.21 3.42
CA ALA A 369 -29.74 1.42 4.35
C ALA A 369 -29.10 0.12 4.88
N GLN A 370 -29.89 -0.91 5.21
CA GLN A 370 -29.40 -2.24 5.60
C GLN A 370 -28.77 -2.99 4.42
N GLU A 371 -29.29 -2.81 3.21
CA GLU A 371 -28.70 -3.41 2.00
C GLU A 371 -27.43 -2.68 1.54
N LEU A 372 -27.34 -1.36 1.75
CA LEU A 372 -26.13 -0.56 1.54
C LEU A 372 -25.06 -0.81 2.63
N GLU A 373 -25.44 -1.07 3.88
CA GLU A 373 -24.52 -1.53 4.93
C GLU A 373 -23.88 -2.90 4.57
N LYS A 374 -24.58 -3.75 3.82
CA LYS A 374 -24.08 -5.04 3.33
C LYS A 374 -23.08 -4.93 2.15
N GLN A 375 -22.98 -3.79 1.47
CA GLN A 375 -22.17 -3.64 0.24
C GLN A 375 -20.69 -3.37 0.50
N GLY A 376 -20.26 -3.21 1.75
CA GLY A 376 -18.88 -2.85 2.10
C GLY A 376 -18.53 -1.41 1.71
N HIS A 377 -17.39 -0.91 2.19
CA HIS A 377 -16.93 0.44 1.85
C HIS A 377 -16.30 0.45 0.46
N PRO A 378 -16.63 1.42 -0.42
CA PRO A 378 -15.96 1.58 -1.73
C PRO A 378 -14.50 2.02 -1.58
N PHE A 379 -14.10 2.47 -0.39
CA PHE A 379 -12.72 2.77 -0.04
C PHE A 379 -12.45 2.33 1.39
N CYS A 380 -11.39 1.56 1.58
CA CYS A 380 -10.87 1.21 2.90
C CYS A 380 -9.34 1.28 2.91
N ILE A 381 -8.81 1.45 4.11
CA ILE A 381 -7.39 1.38 4.44
C ILE A 381 -7.24 0.28 5.50
N GLU A 382 -6.47 -0.75 5.20
CA GLU A 382 -5.99 -1.73 6.17
C GLU A 382 -4.54 -1.40 6.51
N ALA A 383 -4.25 -1.01 7.74
CA ALA A 383 -2.90 -0.81 8.23
C ALA A 383 -2.40 -2.06 8.96
N ILE A 384 -1.47 -2.77 8.36
CA ILE A 384 -0.76 -3.89 8.98
C ILE A 384 0.49 -3.36 9.65
N VAL A 385 0.45 -3.25 10.98
CA VAL A 385 1.48 -2.59 11.78
C VAL A 385 2.37 -3.64 12.44
N PHE A 386 3.61 -3.73 11.99
CA PHE A 386 4.64 -4.56 12.63
C PHE A 386 5.20 -3.85 13.86
N ASP A 387 4.94 -4.39 15.06
CA ASP A 387 4.96 -3.61 16.29
C ASP A 387 5.99 -3.99 17.35
N ASP A 388 6.89 -4.98 17.13
CA ASP A 388 7.84 -5.38 18.20
C ASP A 388 8.81 -4.24 18.57
N PHE A 389 9.13 -3.33 17.62
CA PHE A 389 10.03 -2.20 17.85
C PHE A 389 9.28 -0.86 18.01
N LEU A 390 7.95 -0.89 18.06
CA LEU A 390 7.15 0.30 18.32
C LEU A 390 6.97 0.48 19.83
N GLY A 391 7.28 1.68 20.32
CA GLY A 391 6.92 2.06 21.70
C GLY A 391 5.40 2.17 21.87
N GLU A 392 4.92 2.02 23.11
CA GLU A 392 3.49 2.01 23.42
C GLU A 392 2.75 3.27 22.95
N GLN A 393 3.41 4.44 22.99
CA GLN A 393 2.86 5.68 22.44
C GLN A 393 2.54 5.56 20.94
N ALA A 394 3.45 4.98 20.15
CA ALA A 394 3.24 4.81 18.71
C ALA A 394 2.13 3.79 18.44
N LYS A 395 2.09 2.68 19.19
CA LYS A 395 0.99 1.70 19.12
C LYS A 395 -0.36 2.36 19.41
N ASN A 396 -0.43 3.17 20.47
CA ASN A 396 -1.62 3.95 20.80
C ASN A 396 -2.00 4.96 19.72
N CYS A 397 -1.04 5.55 19.01
CA CYS A 397 -1.33 6.44 17.89
C CYS A 397 -2.01 5.68 16.74
N TYR A 398 -1.54 4.49 16.38
CA TYR A 398 -2.21 3.65 15.40
C TYR A 398 -3.61 3.24 15.84
N ARG A 399 -3.78 2.83 17.11
CA ARG A 399 -5.12 2.52 17.67
C ARG A 399 -6.05 3.72 17.64
N GLN A 400 -5.56 4.95 17.79
CA GLN A 400 -6.39 6.15 17.69
C GLN A 400 -6.82 6.45 16.25
N VAL A 401 -5.98 6.14 15.26
CA VAL A 401 -6.33 6.27 13.83
C VAL A 401 -7.39 5.23 13.44
N ASP A 402 -7.20 4.00 13.90
CA ASP A 402 -8.14 2.86 13.79
C ASP A 402 -9.49 3.19 14.42
N ASN A 403 -9.51 3.57 15.70
CA ASN A 403 -10.76 3.78 16.43
C ASN A 403 -11.42 5.15 16.18
N SER A 404 -10.90 5.99 15.27
CA SER A 404 -11.38 7.37 15.11
C SER A 404 -12.84 7.43 14.68
N LEU A 405 -13.28 6.49 13.85
CA LEU A 405 -14.66 6.42 13.31
C LEU A 405 -15.31 5.05 13.59
N SER A 406 -14.75 4.30 14.54
CA SER A 406 -15.21 2.95 14.87
C SER A 406 -16.67 2.93 15.31
N GLY A 407 -17.38 1.88 14.85
CA GLY A 407 -18.81 1.72 15.08
C GLY A 407 -19.68 2.64 14.21
N THR A 408 -19.09 3.43 13.32
CA THR A 408 -19.83 4.20 12.32
C THR A 408 -19.70 3.55 10.95
N ARG A 409 -20.73 3.69 10.10
CA ARG A 409 -20.67 3.28 8.67
C ARG A 409 -19.69 4.12 7.82
N TRP A 410 -18.88 4.95 8.45
CA TRP A 410 -17.86 5.78 7.80
C TRP A 410 -16.46 5.40 8.25
N ASP A 411 -16.35 4.33 9.04
CA ASP A 411 -15.05 3.76 9.31
C ASP A 411 -14.44 3.27 7.99
N ILE A 412 -13.28 3.82 7.69
CA ILE A 412 -12.54 3.52 6.46
C ILE A 412 -11.15 3.01 6.79
N ASN A 413 -10.81 2.87 8.07
CA ASN A 413 -9.47 2.51 8.48
C ASN A 413 -9.47 1.46 9.57
N ASP A 414 -8.91 0.32 9.22
CA ASP A 414 -8.60 -0.74 10.15
C ASP A 414 -7.11 -0.80 10.42
N ALA A 415 -6.74 -1.23 11.63
CA ALA A 415 -5.38 -1.52 11.99
C ALA A 415 -5.24 -2.94 12.56
N THR A 416 -4.38 -3.71 11.94
CA THR A 416 -4.01 -5.06 12.35
C THR A 416 -2.56 -5.06 12.82
N PHE A 417 -2.35 -5.33 14.12
CA PHE A 417 -1.02 -5.34 14.72
C PHE A 417 -0.42 -6.73 14.66
N GLY A 418 0.82 -6.86 14.20
CA GLY A 418 1.56 -8.12 14.15
C GLY A 418 2.96 -7.99 14.73
N SER A 419 3.42 -9.03 15.41
CA SER A 419 4.81 -9.23 15.77
C SER A 419 5.60 -9.65 14.54
N GLN A 420 6.59 -8.87 14.12
CA GLN A 420 7.48 -9.28 13.02
C GLN A 420 8.24 -10.56 13.33
N THR A 421 8.62 -10.79 14.60
CA THR A 421 9.31 -12.00 15.03
C THR A 421 8.44 -13.24 14.80
N SER A 422 7.20 -13.19 15.28
CA SER A 422 6.24 -14.29 15.10
C SER A 422 5.82 -14.43 13.63
N PHE A 423 5.59 -13.32 12.93
CA PHE A 423 5.17 -13.33 11.54
C PHE A 423 6.22 -13.97 10.63
N VAL A 424 7.50 -13.62 10.76
CA VAL A 424 8.54 -14.20 9.90
C VAL A 424 8.69 -15.71 10.15
N ARG A 425 8.51 -16.14 11.40
CA ARG A 425 8.63 -17.55 11.76
C ARG A 425 7.40 -18.38 11.41
N PHE A 426 6.19 -17.84 11.54
CA PHE A 426 4.96 -18.62 11.49
C PHE A 426 3.96 -18.15 10.42
N LEU A 427 4.11 -16.94 9.88
CA LEU A 427 3.09 -16.18 9.14
C LEU A 427 1.79 -16.02 9.94
N PHE A 428 0.91 -15.13 9.46
CA PHE A 428 -0.42 -15.00 10.03
C PHE A 428 -1.25 -16.25 9.76
N HIS A 429 -2.12 -16.59 10.71
CA HIS A 429 -3.15 -17.60 10.55
C HIS A 429 -4.09 -17.26 9.38
N GLU A 430 -4.72 -18.25 8.75
CA GLU A 430 -5.57 -18.05 7.56
C GLU A 430 -6.72 -17.07 7.81
N SER A 431 -7.27 -17.06 9.01
CA SER A 431 -8.34 -16.14 9.40
C SER A 431 -7.85 -14.70 9.53
N TRP A 432 -6.60 -14.49 9.95
CA TRP A 432 -5.98 -13.16 9.99
C TRP A 432 -5.63 -12.66 8.59
N ILE A 433 -5.16 -13.55 7.72
CA ILE A 433 -4.99 -13.25 6.30
C ILE A 433 -6.33 -12.77 5.73
N PHE A 434 -7.39 -13.57 5.94
CA PHE A 434 -8.75 -13.21 5.52
C PHE A 434 -9.16 -11.83 6.03
N LYS A 435 -8.98 -11.56 7.33
CA LYS A 435 -9.26 -10.24 7.92
C LYS A 435 -8.62 -9.11 7.11
N THR A 436 -7.30 -9.20 6.93
CA THR A 436 -6.50 -8.13 6.33
C THR A 436 -6.79 -7.91 4.84
N THR A 437 -7.36 -8.90 4.15
CA THR A 437 -7.73 -8.77 2.74
C THR A 437 -9.18 -8.40 2.53
N THR A 438 -10.06 -8.61 3.53
CA THR A 438 -11.49 -8.32 3.46
C THR A 438 -11.95 -7.19 4.39
N SER A 439 -11.03 -6.33 4.87
CA SER A 439 -11.33 -5.22 5.80
C SER A 439 -12.31 -4.18 5.27
N HIS A 440 -12.55 -4.14 3.96
CA HIS A 440 -13.61 -3.30 3.37
C HIS A 440 -15.02 -3.67 3.85
N ASP A 441 -15.22 -4.86 4.43
CA ASP A 441 -16.49 -5.28 4.99
C ASP A 441 -16.48 -5.20 6.53
N PRO A 442 -17.28 -4.30 7.14
CA PRO A 442 -17.28 -4.08 8.59
C PRO A 442 -17.74 -5.32 9.39
N ARG A 443 -18.42 -6.29 8.77
CA ARG A 443 -18.84 -7.53 9.43
C ARG A 443 -17.64 -8.41 9.77
N VAL A 444 -16.51 -8.24 9.10
CA VAL A 444 -15.27 -8.99 9.34
C VAL A 444 -14.68 -8.62 10.71
N ASP A 445 -14.82 -7.37 11.14
CA ASP A 445 -14.41 -6.95 12.50
C ASP A 445 -15.29 -7.55 13.57
N ASP A 446 -16.51 -7.92 13.20
CA ASP A 446 -17.40 -8.59 14.11
C ASP A 446 -17.04 -10.07 14.35
N TRP A 447 -16.09 -10.64 13.61
CA TRP A 447 -15.67 -12.02 13.76
C TRP A 447 -14.99 -12.26 15.12
N PRO A 448 -15.62 -12.99 16.08
CA PRO A 448 -15.09 -13.13 17.44
C PRO A 448 -13.67 -13.69 17.50
N GLU A 449 -13.34 -14.64 16.63
CA GLU A 449 -12.02 -15.26 16.52
C GLU A 449 -10.92 -14.30 16.06
N LEU A 450 -11.29 -13.15 15.47
CA LEU A 450 -10.39 -12.10 15.01
C LEU A 450 -10.32 -10.91 15.99
N ARG A 451 -11.27 -10.83 16.93
CA ARG A 451 -11.29 -9.80 17.96
C ARG A 451 -10.22 -10.10 19.02
N ARG A 452 -9.10 -9.37 18.96
CA ARG A 452 -8.16 -9.03 20.07
C ARG A 452 -6.87 -9.83 20.25
N THR A 453 -6.66 -10.97 19.59
CA THR A 453 -5.36 -11.67 19.71
C THR A 453 -4.77 -11.96 18.35
N GLN A 454 -3.49 -11.61 18.20
CA GLN A 454 -2.68 -11.98 17.05
C GLN A 454 -2.71 -13.49 16.91
N LYS A 455 -3.07 -13.98 15.71
CA LYS A 455 -3.01 -15.42 15.42
C LYS A 455 -1.99 -15.67 14.33
N TYR A 456 -1.11 -16.60 14.62
CA TYR A 456 -0.09 -17.11 13.72
C TYR A 456 -0.41 -18.57 13.39
N ASN A 457 0.19 -19.08 12.33
CA ASN A 457 0.09 -20.50 12.06
C ASN A 457 0.77 -21.32 13.16
N ASP A 458 0.26 -22.51 13.45
CA ASP A 458 0.83 -23.39 14.49
C ASP A 458 2.20 -23.97 14.08
N LEU A 459 2.42 -24.11 12.77
CA LEU A 459 3.64 -24.69 12.22
C LEU A 459 4.58 -23.58 11.75
N PRO A 460 5.87 -23.63 12.14
CA PRO A 460 6.84 -22.67 11.68
C PRO A 460 7.07 -22.82 10.16
N MET A 461 7.24 -21.72 9.46
CA MET A 461 7.61 -21.69 8.05
C MET A 461 9.08 -21.98 7.84
N VAL A 462 9.94 -21.66 8.80
CA VAL A 462 11.37 -21.98 8.78
C VAL A 462 11.70 -23.01 9.85
N ASP A 463 12.45 -24.05 9.48
CA ASP A 463 12.83 -25.10 10.42
C ASP A 463 13.97 -24.64 11.35
N ASP A 464 14.80 -23.67 10.91
CA ASP A 464 15.83 -23.01 11.72
C ASP A 464 16.01 -21.51 11.37
N ASP A 465 16.72 -20.78 12.24
CA ASP A 465 16.96 -19.34 12.11
C ASP A 465 17.96 -18.95 11.00
N ASN A 466 18.50 -19.92 10.26
CA ASN A 466 19.48 -19.69 9.18
C ASN A 466 18.98 -20.10 7.79
N THR A 467 17.87 -20.83 7.71
CA THR A 467 17.30 -21.29 6.46
C THR A 467 16.68 -20.11 5.70
N PRO A 468 17.05 -19.91 4.42
CA PRO A 468 16.40 -18.91 3.58
C PRO A 468 14.89 -19.16 3.48
N ILE A 469 14.11 -18.09 3.54
CA ILE A 469 12.66 -18.14 3.35
C ILE A 469 12.39 -18.22 1.86
N GLN A 470 11.77 -19.31 1.44
CA GLN A 470 11.42 -19.57 0.06
C GLN A 470 9.92 -19.33 -0.16
N VAL A 471 9.59 -18.25 -0.86
CA VAL A 471 8.22 -17.90 -1.22
C VAL A 471 7.82 -18.74 -2.45
N PRO A 472 6.63 -19.37 -2.48
CA PRO A 472 6.18 -20.12 -3.64
C PRO A 472 6.11 -19.26 -4.90
N SER A 473 6.56 -19.77 -6.05
CA SER A 473 6.41 -19.06 -7.32
C SER A 473 4.96 -19.00 -7.81
N ILE A 474 4.68 -18.06 -8.72
CA ILE A 474 3.35 -17.84 -9.32
C ILE A 474 2.77 -19.15 -9.86
N LYS A 475 3.58 -20.00 -10.49
CA LYS A 475 3.15 -21.30 -11.05
C LYS A 475 2.66 -22.24 -9.95
N LEU A 476 3.38 -22.30 -8.83
CA LEU A 476 2.98 -23.12 -7.68
C LEU A 476 1.71 -22.57 -7.04
N VAL A 477 1.59 -21.24 -6.91
CA VAL A 477 0.39 -20.61 -6.37
C VAL A 477 -0.82 -20.92 -7.24
N ARG A 478 -0.73 -20.72 -8.56
CA ARG A 478 -1.80 -21.05 -9.52
C ARG A 478 -2.24 -22.49 -9.38
N LYS A 479 -1.29 -23.42 -9.34
CA LYS A 479 -1.57 -24.86 -9.27
C LYS A 479 -2.14 -25.30 -7.92
N TYR A 480 -1.53 -24.92 -6.80
CA TYR A 480 -1.83 -25.51 -5.50
C TYR A 480 -2.77 -24.69 -4.63
N VAL A 481 -2.86 -23.37 -4.85
CA VAL A 481 -3.83 -22.50 -4.16
C VAL A 481 -5.14 -22.47 -4.93
N PHE A 482 -5.07 -22.23 -6.25
CA PHE A 482 -6.25 -21.96 -7.07
C PHE A 482 -6.68 -23.11 -8.00
N ASP A 483 -6.00 -24.24 -7.96
CA ASP A 483 -6.27 -25.40 -8.83
C ASP A 483 -6.26 -25.03 -10.34
N ILE A 484 -5.46 -24.02 -10.72
CA ILE A 484 -5.28 -23.58 -12.11
C ILE A 484 -4.07 -24.31 -12.72
N VAL A 485 -4.35 -25.19 -13.68
CA VAL A 485 -3.32 -25.88 -14.45
C VAL A 485 -2.90 -25.00 -15.62
N ASP A 486 -1.65 -24.52 -15.59
CA ASP A 486 -1.06 -23.89 -16.77
C ASP A 486 -0.79 -24.95 -17.83
N ASP A 487 -1.29 -24.74 -19.05
CA ASP A 487 -0.90 -25.56 -20.20
C ASP A 487 0.62 -25.62 -20.29
N ALA A 488 1.19 -26.80 -20.50
CA ALA A 488 2.61 -26.93 -20.76
C ALA A 488 2.98 -25.98 -21.92
N PRO A 489 4.06 -25.18 -21.81
CA PRO A 489 4.47 -24.29 -22.89
C PRO A 489 4.62 -25.12 -24.16
N LYS A 490 3.75 -24.87 -25.15
CA LYS A 490 3.64 -25.64 -26.39
C LYS A 490 4.94 -25.67 -27.21
N ASP A 491 5.89 -24.81 -26.85
CA ASP A 491 7.16 -24.59 -27.53
C ASP A 491 8.38 -25.12 -26.77
N GLY A 492 8.19 -25.81 -25.63
CA GLY A 492 9.29 -26.43 -24.86
C GLY A 492 10.29 -25.43 -24.27
N ARG A 493 10.02 -24.12 -24.36
CA ARG A 493 10.86 -23.08 -23.78
C ARG A 493 10.57 -22.97 -22.28
N SER A 494 11.61 -22.83 -21.47
CA SER A 494 11.43 -22.59 -20.04
C SER A 494 10.83 -21.20 -19.80
N ASN A 495 10.10 -21.02 -18.69
CA ASN A 495 9.57 -19.70 -18.31
C ASN A 495 10.69 -18.64 -18.22
N ALA A 496 11.90 -19.02 -17.79
CA ALA A 496 13.06 -18.15 -17.78
C ALA A 496 13.48 -17.71 -19.19
N GLN A 497 13.41 -18.60 -20.19
CA GLN A 497 13.68 -18.26 -21.59
C GLN A 497 12.58 -17.36 -22.18
N ILE A 498 11.31 -17.61 -21.86
CA ILE A 498 10.18 -16.77 -22.28
C ILE A 498 10.32 -15.37 -21.68
N LEU A 499 10.61 -15.28 -20.37
CA LEU A 499 10.78 -14.00 -19.67
C LEU A 499 12.02 -13.23 -20.18
N ALA A 500 13.13 -13.93 -20.45
CA ALA A 500 14.32 -13.33 -21.05
C ALA A 500 14.06 -12.82 -22.48
N ASP A 501 13.30 -13.56 -23.29
CA ASP A 501 12.89 -13.12 -24.62
C ASP A 501 11.91 -11.93 -24.58
N LEU A 502 10.97 -11.92 -23.63
CA LEU A 502 10.06 -10.79 -23.41
C LEU A 502 10.82 -9.54 -22.97
N ARG A 503 11.77 -9.67 -22.04
CA ARG A 503 12.68 -8.58 -21.63
C ARG A 503 13.50 -8.06 -22.81
N ARG A 504 14.06 -8.97 -23.63
CA ARG A 504 14.81 -8.62 -24.85
C ARG A 504 13.93 -7.88 -25.86
N LYS A 505 12.70 -8.34 -26.09
CA LYS A 505 11.73 -7.71 -27.00
C LYS A 505 11.26 -6.35 -26.49
N ALA A 506 11.17 -6.17 -25.17
CA ALA A 506 10.85 -4.90 -24.53
C ALA A 506 12.03 -3.92 -24.45
N GLY A 507 13.23 -4.30 -24.94
CA GLY A 507 14.42 -3.47 -24.88
C GLY A 507 15.01 -3.32 -23.47
N ILE A 508 14.56 -4.15 -22.51
CA ILE A 508 15.06 -4.17 -21.14
C ILE A 508 16.33 -5.03 -21.15
N GLN A 509 17.50 -4.40 -21.07
CA GLN A 509 18.76 -5.13 -20.98
C GLN A 509 18.81 -5.91 -19.66
N PRO A 510 19.29 -7.17 -19.68
CA PRO A 510 19.52 -7.89 -18.44
C PRO A 510 20.52 -7.10 -17.59
N VAL A 511 20.15 -6.83 -16.34
CA VAL A 511 21.11 -6.34 -15.36
C VAL A 511 22.18 -7.41 -15.26
N GLU A 512 23.40 -7.12 -15.72
CA GLU A 512 24.53 -7.99 -15.47
C GLU A 512 24.64 -8.14 -13.95
N VAL A 513 24.33 -9.33 -13.45
CA VAL A 513 24.66 -9.72 -12.10
C VAL A 513 26.17 -9.54 -12.00
N VAL A 514 26.59 -8.47 -11.31
CA VAL A 514 27.98 -8.25 -10.96
C VAL A 514 28.42 -9.52 -10.24
N LYS A 515 29.20 -10.36 -10.92
CA LYS A 515 29.82 -11.51 -10.30
C LYS A 515 30.68 -10.94 -9.18
N GLU A 516 30.28 -11.21 -7.93
CA GLU A 516 31.12 -10.94 -6.78
C GLU A 516 32.48 -11.55 -7.08
N GLN A 517 33.50 -10.69 -7.21
CA GLN A 517 34.87 -11.18 -7.30
C GLN A 517 35.18 -11.86 -5.96
N PRO A 518 35.72 -13.09 -5.97
CA PRO A 518 36.10 -13.75 -4.74
C PRO A 518 37.11 -12.88 -3.99
N ILE A 519 36.78 -12.57 -2.73
CA ILE A 519 37.66 -11.89 -1.80
C ILE A 519 38.99 -12.67 -1.76
N PRO A 520 40.15 -12.04 -2.01
CA PRO A 520 41.44 -12.71 -1.90
C PRO A 520 41.60 -13.25 -0.49
N GLN A 521 41.80 -14.56 -0.37
CA GLN A 521 42.14 -15.17 0.91
C GLN A 521 43.45 -14.56 1.41
N PRO A 522 43.56 -14.19 2.71
CA PRO A 522 44.81 -13.74 3.27
C PRO A 522 45.83 -14.88 3.20
N THR A 523 46.93 -14.63 2.50
CA THR A 523 48.11 -15.49 2.48
C THR A 523 48.57 -15.75 3.91
N SER A 524 48.56 -17.03 4.31
CA SER A 524 49.16 -17.52 5.55
C SER A 524 50.63 -17.14 5.59
N VAL A 525 51.00 -16.24 6.50
CA VAL A 525 52.38 -15.97 6.84
C VAL A 525 52.92 -17.19 7.58
N SER A 526 53.83 -17.92 6.95
CA SER A 526 54.57 -19.01 7.59
C SER A 526 55.44 -18.44 8.70
N ALA A 527 55.24 -18.89 9.93
CA ALA A 527 56.17 -18.67 11.03
C ALA A 527 57.50 -19.36 10.70
N GLY A 528 58.53 -18.57 10.39
CA GLY A 528 59.90 -19.04 10.34
C GLY A 528 60.40 -19.28 11.76
N THR A 529 60.82 -20.52 12.02
CA THR A 529 61.58 -20.91 13.20
C THR A 529 63.04 -20.47 13.02
N ASP A 530 63.43 -19.39 13.70
CA ASP A 530 64.83 -19.03 13.92
C ASP A 530 65.33 -19.78 15.16
N GLU A 531 66.04 -20.89 14.96
CA GLU A 531 66.81 -21.55 16.03
C GLU A 531 67.99 -22.32 15.41
N GLU A 532 69.11 -21.63 15.17
CA GLU A 532 70.48 -22.19 15.23
C GLU A 532 71.51 -21.13 14.81
N ASP A 533 72.02 -20.37 15.78
CA ASP A 533 73.42 -19.89 15.75
C ASP A 533 73.89 -19.40 17.13
N ARG A 534 73.97 -20.31 18.11
CA ARG A 534 74.85 -20.20 19.29
C ARG A 534 75.21 -21.59 19.85
N ARG A 535 76.39 -22.05 19.42
CA ARG A 535 77.25 -23.15 19.91
C ARG A 535 77.12 -24.51 19.26
#